data_AF-A0A258MSS3-F1
#
_entry.id   AF-A0A258MSS3-F1
#
_cell.length_a   1.000
_cell.length_b   1.000
_cell.length_c   1.000
_cell.angle_alpha   90.00
_cell.angle_beta   90.00
_cell.angle_gamma   90.00
#
_symmetry.space_group_name_H-M   'P 1'
#
loop_
_entity.id
_entity.type
_entity.pdbx_description
1 polymer ?
#
loop_
_entity_poly.entity_id
_entity_poly.type
_entity_poly.pdbx_seq_one_letter_code
_entity_poly.pdbx_strand_id
1 'polypeptide(L)' 'MLLLVFQLSCTNTSKTSSTALFELMDNTGINFENKIQDSKDFNIFTFRNFYNGGGAAIGDINNDG' A
#
# COMPACT_ATOMS: atom_id res chain seq x y z
N MET A 1 -12.57 34.30 47.00
CA MET A 1 -13.02 34.65 45.64
C MET A 1 -11.82 34.72 44.70
N LEU A 2 -11.09 33.60 44.51
CA LEU A 2 -9.96 33.52 43.57
C LEU A 2 -9.55 32.06 43.31
N LEU A 3 -10.51 31.19 42.99
CA LEU A 3 -10.21 29.76 42.77
C LEU A 3 -11.12 29.11 41.71
N LEU A 4 -11.47 29.86 40.65
CA LEU A 4 -12.44 29.41 39.65
C LEU A 4 -12.08 29.73 38.19
N VAL A 5 -10.79 29.88 37.86
CA VAL A 5 -10.36 30.24 36.48
C VAL A 5 -9.58 29.13 35.76
N PHE A 6 -9.56 27.89 36.29
CA PHE A 6 -8.69 26.82 35.76
C PHE A 6 -9.35 25.84 34.77
N GLN A 7 -10.56 26.09 34.28
CA GLN A 7 -11.35 25.06 33.56
C GLN A 7 -11.81 25.48 32.15
N LEU A 8 -11.02 26.26 31.41
CA LEU A 8 -11.39 26.69 30.05
C LEU A 8 -10.39 26.36 28.94
N SER A 9 -9.37 25.54 29.18
CA SER A 9 -8.57 24.99 28.08
C SER A 9 -9.11 23.62 27.67
N CYS A 10 -10.26 23.62 26.99
CA CYS A 10 -10.67 22.48 26.18
C CYS A 10 -9.64 22.33 25.06
N THR A 11 -8.76 21.34 25.18
CA THR A 11 -7.97 20.84 24.07
C THR A 11 -8.93 20.15 23.10
N ASN A 12 -9.49 20.91 22.17
CA ASN A 12 -10.09 20.36 20.96
C ASN A 12 -8.94 19.78 20.11
N THR A 13 -8.37 18.67 20.57
CA THR A 13 -7.73 17.73 19.66
C THR A 13 -8.88 17.08 18.93
N SER A 14 -9.36 17.74 17.89
CA SER A 14 -9.96 17.04 16.77
C SER A 14 -8.95 15.98 16.38
N LYS A 15 -9.17 14.75 16.86
CA LYS A 15 -8.67 13.57 16.17
C LYS A 15 -9.32 13.66 14.81
N THR A 16 -8.67 14.37 13.90
CA THR A 16 -8.83 14.14 12.47
C THR A 16 -8.36 12.71 12.31
N SER A 17 -9.26 11.76 12.56
CA SER A 17 -9.14 10.43 12.02
C SER A 17 -9.18 10.67 10.53
N SER A 18 -8.01 10.85 9.92
CA SER A 18 -7.87 10.84 8.47
C SER A 18 -8.60 9.58 8.01
N THR A 19 -9.70 9.75 7.29
CA THR A 19 -10.40 8.63 6.68
C THR A 19 -9.36 7.88 5.86
N ALA A 20 -9.04 6.66 6.27
CA ALA A 20 -8.13 5.84 5.48
C ALA A 20 -8.79 5.61 4.12
N LEU A 21 -8.09 5.88 3.02
CA LEU A 21 -8.62 5.65 1.68
C LEU A 21 -8.32 4.22 1.20
N PHE A 22 -7.51 3.50 1.99
CA PHE A 22 -7.29 2.08 1.88
C PHE A 22 -7.81 1.34 3.10
N GLU A 23 -8.38 0.17 2.84
CA GLU A 23 -8.76 -0.81 3.85
C GLU A 23 -8.03 -2.14 3.59
N LEU A 24 -7.73 -2.84 4.68
CA LEU A 24 -7.11 -4.16 4.60
C LEU A 24 -8.16 -5.18 4.09
N MET A 25 -7.79 -5.94 3.07
CA MET A 25 -8.66 -6.94 2.43
C MET A 25 -8.06 -8.34 2.57
N ASP A 26 -8.77 -9.23 3.26
CA ASP A 26 -8.30 -10.61 3.51
C ASP A 26 -8.61 -11.58 2.35
N ASN A 27 -9.61 -11.27 1.51
CA ASN A 27 -10.11 -12.17 0.44
C ASN A 27 -10.28 -11.44 -0.90
N THR A 28 -9.19 -11.00 -1.50
CA THR A 28 -9.21 -10.20 -2.75
C THR A 28 -9.60 -11.01 -3.99
N GLY A 29 -9.49 -12.35 -3.95
CA GLY A 29 -9.66 -13.21 -5.12
C GLY A 29 -8.57 -13.04 -6.19
N ILE A 30 -7.50 -12.30 -5.88
CA ILE A 30 -6.37 -12.10 -6.78
C ILE A 30 -5.45 -13.32 -6.68
N ASN A 31 -5.39 -14.11 -7.76
CA ASN A 31 -4.43 -15.19 -7.95
C ASN A 31 -3.45 -14.78 -9.05
N PHE A 32 -2.19 -14.52 -8.66
CA PHE A 32 -1.14 -14.15 -9.59
C PHE A 32 0.01 -15.15 -9.52
N GLU A 33 0.43 -15.67 -10.68
CA GLU A 33 1.61 -16.51 -10.82
C GLU A 33 2.41 -16.04 -12.04
N ASN A 34 3.66 -15.62 -11.80
CA ASN A 34 4.60 -15.36 -12.89
C ASN A 34 5.24 -16.68 -13.34
N LYS A 35 4.55 -17.42 -14.21
CA LYS A 35 5.01 -18.71 -14.71
C LYS A 35 6.01 -18.54 -15.87
N ILE A 36 7.28 -18.76 -15.57
CA ILE A 36 8.36 -18.78 -16.57
C ILE A 36 8.46 -20.18 -17.20
N GLN A 37 8.52 -20.25 -18.53
CA GLN A 37 8.68 -21.52 -19.28
C GLN A 37 9.89 -21.43 -20.20
N ASP A 38 10.91 -22.23 -19.89
CA ASP A 38 12.10 -22.36 -20.73
C ASP A 38 11.78 -23.13 -22.02
N SER A 39 12.36 -22.66 -23.12
CA SER A 39 12.36 -23.35 -24.40
C SER A 39 13.70 -23.14 -25.11
N LYS A 40 13.91 -23.86 -26.22
CA LYS A 40 15.14 -23.74 -27.00
C LYS A 40 15.42 -22.30 -27.46
N ASP A 41 14.37 -21.57 -27.82
CA ASP A 41 14.49 -20.22 -28.35
C ASP A 41 14.32 -19.15 -27.27
N PHE A 42 13.57 -19.44 -26.20
CA PHE A 42 13.35 -18.55 -25.06
C PHE A 42 13.91 -19.15 -23.77
N ASN A 43 15.10 -18.70 -23.38
CA ASN A 43 15.76 -19.09 -22.13
C ASN A 43 16.77 -18.03 -21.68
N ILE A 44 17.43 -18.29 -20.56
CA ILE A 44 18.43 -17.37 -19.99
C ILE A 44 19.67 -17.16 -20.87
N PHE A 45 20.02 -18.12 -21.71
CA PHE A 45 21.16 -17.99 -22.63
C PHE A 45 20.84 -17.07 -23.80
N THR A 46 19.57 -16.94 -24.18
CA THR A 46 19.12 -16.05 -25.26
C THR A 46 18.61 -14.70 -24.76
N PHE A 47 18.05 -14.65 -23.54
CA PHE A 47 17.54 -13.43 -22.91
C PHE A 47 18.14 -13.24 -21.52
N ARG A 48 19.05 -12.26 -21.37
CA ARG A 48 19.75 -12.01 -20.09
C ARG A 48 18.81 -11.72 -18.90
N ASN A 49 17.63 -11.20 -19.19
CA ASN A 49 16.62 -10.81 -18.19
C ASN A 49 15.48 -11.82 -18.06
N PHE A 50 15.67 -13.06 -18.53
CA PHE A 50 14.62 -14.08 -18.56
C PHE A 50 13.98 -14.34 -17.20
N TYR A 51 14.79 -14.30 -16.13
CA TYR A 51 14.34 -14.49 -14.75
C TYR A 51 14.05 -13.19 -13.99
N ASN A 52 14.16 -12.02 -14.63
CA ASN A 52 13.74 -10.76 -13.99
C ASN A 52 12.22 -10.77 -13.75
N GLY A 53 11.48 -11.61 -14.48
CA GLY A 53 10.06 -11.84 -14.28
C GLY A 53 9.18 -10.64 -14.62
N GLY A 54 7.87 -10.85 -14.52
CA GLY A 54 6.85 -9.80 -14.48
C GLY A 54 6.13 -9.90 -13.14
N GLY A 55 6.02 -8.80 -12.40
CA GLY A 55 5.30 -8.73 -11.12
C GLY A 55 4.08 -7.81 -11.22
N ALA A 56 3.16 -7.95 -10.28
CA ALA A 56 2.06 -7.01 -10.08
C ALA A 56 2.31 -6.19 -8.82
N ALA A 57 2.07 -4.88 -8.88
CA ALA A 57 2.15 -3.98 -7.74
C ALA A 57 0.95 -3.02 -7.77
N ILE A 58 0.53 -2.56 -6.59
CA ILE A 58 -0.42 -1.46 -6.41
C ILE A 58 0.31 -0.28 -5.77
N GLY A 59 -0.11 0.94 -6.08
CA GLY A 59 0.49 2.13 -5.48
C GLY A 59 -0.35 3.36 -5.73
N ASP A 60 -0.26 4.29 -4.78
CA ASP A 60 -0.77 5.65 -4.90
C ASP A 60 0.40 6.56 -5.34
N ILE A 61 0.25 7.20 -6.50
CA ILE A 61 1.33 7.98 -7.15
C ILE A 61 1.30 9.44 -6.69
N ASN A 62 0.12 9.97 -6.38
CA ASN A 62 -0.08 11.36 -5.99
C ASN A 62 -0.19 11.53 -4.47
N ASN A 63 -0.08 10.46 -3.70
CA ASN A 63 -0.08 10.46 -2.24
C ASN A 63 -1.37 11.11 -1.68
N ASP A 64 -2.49 10.86 -2.36
CA ASP A 64 -3.80 11.35 -1.96
C ASP A 64 -4.69 10.26 -1.35
N GLY A 65 -4.15 9.05 -1.17
CA GLY A 65 -4.74 7.87 -0.52
C GLY A 65 -4.56 7.78 1.00
#